data_AF-A0A9W6A3H3-F1
#
_entry.id   AF-A0A9W6A3H3-F1
#
_cell.length_a   1.000
_cell.length_b   1.000
_cell.length_c   1.000
_cell.angle_alpha   90.00
_cell.angle_beta   90.00
_cell.angle_gamma   90.00
#
_symmetry.space_group_name_H-M   'P 1'
#
loop_
_entity.id
_entity.type
_entity.pdbx_description
1 polymer ?
#
loop_
_entity_poly.entity_id
_entity_poly.type
_entity_poly.pdbx_seq_one_letter_code
_entity_poly.pdbx_strand_id
1 'polypeptide(L)'
;MRASLAIWAIPRRARQRLELQIIANTLGKPEKPNKLDDVKSPNNMNEKEVTHTAHELYAPCNFRDLRTRLGVVMAWRCGCFSGFLPGILNTPFTWGEYKVFARKWRTLGHLCDEAHGMSQGSMSEQDIEARFPSNMRQGCPPGSIFVYTQSLNLNPLQLSLKKDMSLQKDILAIEVGDFLALVIDGSINIERINHVRQHNPESCFSLLAISLSEPWDSETEHLKPRTEDFWYDSAGVPLGQNPHDPHAIDLMLVETENGISRRAGLARGYLKRWIDQNPQFQTFHLV
;
A
#
# COMPACT_ATOMS: atom_id res chain seq x y z
N MET A 1 7.43 -8.98 7.75
CA MET A 1 7.27 -8.78 6.29
C MET A 1 6.36 -7.59 6.05
N ARG A 2 6.57 -6.84 4.96
CA ARG A 2 5.72 -5.70 4.57
C ARG A 2 5.20 -5.92 3.15
N ALA A 3 4.01 -5.43 2.86
CA ALA A 3 3.41 -5.44 1.53
C ALA A 3 3.24 -4.01 1.03
N SER A 4 3.74 -3.69 -0.17
CA SER A 4 3.69 -2.33 -0.70
C SER A 4 2.26 -1.94 -1.07
N LEU A 5 1.79 -0.80 -0.55
CA LEU A 5 0.56 -0.13 -0.97
C LEU A 5 0.80 0.92 -2.05
N ALA A 6 2.07 1.15 -2.38
CA ALA A 6 2.51 2.12 -3.36
C ALA A 6 3.15 1.45 -4.59
N ILE A 7 2.93 2.06 -5.75
CA ILE A 7 3.64 1.73 -6.98
C ILE A 7 4.70 2.79 -7.18
N TRP A 8 5.94 2.34 -7.33
CA TRP A 8 7.10 3.22 -7.47
C TRP A 8 7.60 3.19 -8.90
N ALA A 9 7.98 4.35 -9.41
CA ALA A 9 8.54 4.49 -10.75
C ALA A 9 9.78 5.40 -10.74
N ILE A 10 10.86 4.95 -11.36
CA ILE A 10 12.10 5.72 -11.48
C ILE A 10 12.27 6.15 -12.94
N PRO A 11 12.45 7.44 -13.22
CA PRO A 11 12.81 7.91 -14.56
C PRO A 11 14.16 7.35 -15.00
N ARG A 12 14.19 6.75 -16.19
CA ARG A 12 15.39 6.31 -16.89
C ARG A 12 15.53 7.12 -18.17
N ARG A 13 16.75 7.64 -18.41
CA ARG A 13 17.09 8.26 -19.69
C ARG A 13 17.53 7.18 -20.66
N ALA A 14 16.71 6.88 -21.66
CA ALA A 14 17.08 6.02 -22.78
C ALA A 14 16.97 6.83 -24.07
N ARG A 15 18.10 7.03 -24.77
CA ARG A 15 18.16 7.56 -26.15
C ARG A 15 17.21 8.76 -26.41
N GLN A 16 17.33 9.81 -25.59
CA GLN A 16 16.56 11.07 -25.66
C GLN A 16 15.09 11.02 -25.23
N ARG A 17 14.55 9.84 -24.85
CA ARG A 17 13.21 9.70 -24.25
C ARG A 17 13.33 9.39 -22.75
N LEU A 18 12.47 10.04 -21.95
CA LEU A 18 12.28 9.69 -20.54
C LEU A 18 11.33 8.50 -20.46
N GLU A 19 11.89 7.33 -20.12
CA GLU A 19 11.14 6.11 -19.84
C GLU A 19 10.97 5.95 -18.32
N LEU A 20 9.92 5.27 -17.88
CA LEU A 20 9.74 4.93 -16.47
C LEU A 20 10.09 3.46 -16.25
N GLN A 21 10.93 3.22 -15.26
CA GLN A 21 11.09 1.89 -14.69
C GLN A 21 10.11 1.73 -13.53
N ILE A 22 9.06 0.94 -13.73
CA ILE A 22 8.17 0.53 -12.64
C ILE A 22 8.91 -0.47 -11.74
N ILE A 23 8.81 -0.29 -10.43
CA ILE A 23 9.36 -1.21 -9.43
C ILE A 23 8.26 -2.18 -9.01
N ALA A 24 8.34 -3.42 -9.51
CA ALA A 24 7.48 -4.51 -9.10
C ALA A 24 7.93 -5.12 -7.77
N ASN A 25 7.00 -5.68 -6.99
CA ASN A 25 7.30 -6.37 -5.74
C ASN A 25 7.88 -7.77 -5.99
N THR A 26 7.61 -8.37 -7.16
CA THR A 26 8.33 -9.57 -7.61
C THR A 26 9.72 -9.20 -8.12
N LEU A 27 10.74 -9.32 -7.27
CA LEU A 27 12.13 -9.39 -7.74
C LEU A 27 12.38 -10.78 -8.35
N GLY A 28 12.29 -10.87 -9.68
CA GLY A 28 12.65 -12.05 -10.46
C GLY A 28 12.93 -11.68 -11.91
N LYS A 29 13.92 -12.34 -12.55
CA LYS A 29 14.14 -12.19 -14.00
C LYS A 29 12.83 -12.53 -14.74
N PRO A 30 12.51 -11.86 -15.87
CA PRO A 30 11.43 -12.34 -16.72
C PRO A 30 11.78 -13.77 -17.12
N GLU A 31 11.00 -14.74 -16.64
CA GLU A 31 11.07 -16.08 -17.17
C GLU A 31 10.66 -15.99 -18.65
N LYS A 32 11.51 -16.53 -19.52
CA LYS A 32 11.25 -16.55 -20.96
C LYS A 32 9.85 -17.12 -21.19
N PRO A 33 9.07 -16.56 -22.14
CA PRO A 33 7.80 -17.17 -22.50
C PRO A 33 8.10 -18.59 -22.96
N ASN A 34 7.56 -19.57 -22.24
CA ASN A 34 7.48 -20.92 -22.79
C ASN A 34 6.62 -20.79 -24.05
N LYS A 35 7.27 -20.97 -25.21
CA LYS A 35 6.59 -21.17 -26.48
C LYS A 35 5.76 -22.45 -26.37
N LEU A 36 4.45 -22.28 -26.20
CA LEU A 36 3.30 -23.14 -26.55
C LEU A 36 2.14 -22.49 -25.77
N ASP A 37 1.10 -21.89 -26.35
CA ASP A 37 0.49 -22.09 -27.65
C ASP A 37 -0.08 -20.76 -28.18
N ASP A 38 0.09 -20.54 -29.47
CA ASP A 38 -0.79 -19.68 -30.25
C ASP A 38 -2.23 -20.19 -30.11
N VAL A 39 -3.09 -19.46 -29.40
CA VAL A 39 -4.53 -19.69 -29.52
C VAL A 39 -5.24 -18.36 -29.77
N LYS A 40 -5.68 -18.25 -31.02
CA LYS A 40 -6.63 -17.28 -31.56
C LYS A 40 -7.80 -17.01 -30.60
N SER A 41 -8.19 -15.75 -30.47
CA SER A 41 -9.56 -15.39 -30.06
C SER A 41 -10.58 -15.82 -31.13
N PRO A 42 -11.88 -15.83 -30.83
CA PRO A 42 -12.55 -16.41 -29.67
C PRO A 42 -13.66 -17.37 -30.16
N ASN A 43 -13.89 -18.50 -29.49
CA ASN A 43 -15.21 -19.14 -29.41
C ASN A 43 -15.14 -20.38 -28.52
N ASN A 44 -16.21 -20.56 -27.75
CA ASN A 44 -16.55 -21.69 -26.89
C ASN A 44 -15.93 -21.69 -25.49
N MET A 45 -16.78 -21.24 -24.56
CA MET A 45 -17.09 -21.90 -23.29
C MET A 45 -16.28 -23.18 -23.03
N ASN A 46 -15.37 -23.12 -22.06
CA ASN A 46 -15.33 -24.01 -20.91
C ASN A 46 -14.29 -23.48 -19.93
N GLU A 47 -14.71 -23.24 -18.70
CA GLU A 47 -13.84 -23.04 -17.54
C GLU A 47 -12.84 -24.20 -17.46
N LYS A 48 -11.62 -23.98 -17.94
CA LYS A 48 -10.49 -24.85 -17.60
C LYS A 48 -9.77 -24.25 -16.43
N GLU A 49 -10.20 -24.74 -15.28
CA GLU A 49 -9.52 -24.75 -14.01
C GLU A 49 -8.00 -24.87 -14.20
N VAL A 50 -7.26 -23.81 -13.84
CA VAL A 50 -5.81 -23.90 -13.71
C VAL A 50 -5.56 -24.76 -12.48
N THR A 51 -5.37 -26.06 -12.70
CA THR A 51 -5.03 -27.04 -11.66
C THR A 51 -3.63 -26.76 -11.15
N HIS A 52 -3.52 -25.93 -10.11
CA HIS A 52 -2.38 -25.99 -9.20
C HIS A 52 -2.38 -27.39 -8.59
N THR A 53 -1.25 -28.11 -8.68
CA THR A 53 -1.13 -29.43 -8.05
C THR A 53 -1.39 -29.26 -6.55
N ALA A 54 -2.22 -30.12 -5.97
CA ALA A 54 -2.62 -30.05 -4.56
C ALA A 54 -1.41 -29.86 -3.63
N HIS A 55 -0.25 -30.42 -3.99
CA HIS A 55 1.00 -30.33 -3.23
C HIS A 55 1.53 -28.90 -3.02
N GLU A 56 1.26 -27.95 -3.93
CA GLU A 56 1.66 -26.53 -3.77
C GLU A 56 0.70 -25.75 -2.86
N LEU A 57 -0.59 -26.11 -2.84
CA LEU A 57 -1.61 -25.52 -1.97
C LEU A 57 -1.45 -25.92 -0.50
N TYR A 58 -0.74 -27.02 -0.23
CA TYR A 58 -0.50 -27.57 1.11
C TYR A 58 0.94 -27.42 1.62
N ALA A 59 1.84 -26.77 0.88
CA ALA A 59 3.18 -26.47 1.40
C ALA A 59 3.08 -25.60 2.67
N PRO A 60 3.86 -25.88 3.74
CA PRO A 60 3.77 -25.13 4.98
C PRO A 60 4.21 -23.66 4.76
N CYS A 61 3.24 -22.76 4.69
CA CYS A 61 3.47 -21.32 4.71
C CYS A 61 3.69 -20.86 6.17
N ASN A 62 4.70 -20.02 6.41
CA ASN A 62 4.89 -19.40 7.73
C ASN A 62 3.62 -18.63 8.11
N PHE A 63 3.13 -18.80 9.35
CA PHE A 63 1.95 -18.11 9.87
C PHE A 63 2.00 -16.59 9.66
N ARG A 64 3.19 -15.98 9.80
CA ARG A 64 3.42 -14.55 9.57
C ARG A 64 3.22 -14.15 8.10
N ASP A 65 3.63 -15.01 7.16
CA ASP A 65 3.41 -14.80 5.72
C ASP A 65 1.91 -14.83 5.41
N LEU A 66 1.22 -15.85 5.92
CA LEU A 66 -0.20 -16.02 5.69
C LEU A 66 -1.03 -14.86 6.26
N ARG A 67 -0.72 -14.39 7.46
CA ARG A 67 -1.38 -13.21 8.06
C ARG A 67 -1.15 -11.94 7.24
N THR A 68 0.03 -11.77 6.66
CA THR A 68 0.34 -10.62 5.79
C THR A 68 -0.45 -10.70 4.50
N ARG A 69 -0.52 -11.88 3.86
CA ARG A 69 -1.32 -12.11 2.66
C ARG A 69 -2.81 -11.87 2.88
N LEU A 70 -3.36 -12.35 4.00
CA LEU A 70 -4.74 -12.06 4.37
C LEU A 70 -4.96 -10.56 4.59
N GLY A 71 -4.00 -9.86 5.20
CA GLY A 71 -4.02 -8.40 5.31
C GLY A 71 -4.08 -7.71 3.94
N VAL A 72 -3.28 -8.18 2.97
CA VAL A 72 -3.32 -7.68 1.58
C VAL A 72 -4.68 -7.93 0.93
N VAL A 73 -5.26 -9.12 1.09
CA VAL A 73 -6.59 -9.43 0.57
C VAL A 73 -7.64 -8.50 1.14
N MET A 74 -7.63 -8.25 2.46
CA MET A 74 -8.58 -7.33 3.09
C MET A 74 -8.38 -5.89 2.64
N ALA A 75 -7.14 -5.42 2.58
CA ALA A 75 -6.80 -4.09 2.07
C ALA A 75 -7.26 -3.93 0.61
N TRP A 76 -7.07 -4.94 -0.25
CA TRP A 76 -7.53 -4.90 -1.64
C TRP A 76 -9.05 -4.83 -1.74
N ARG A 77 -9.77 -5.65 -0.97
CA ARG A 77 -11.23 -5.59 -0.88
C ARG A 77 -11.75 -4.21 -0.48
N CYS A 78 -11.00 -3.51 0.37
CA CYS A 78 -11.34 -2.17 0.84
C CYS A 78 -10.78 -1.05 -0.04
N GLY A 79 -10.28 -1.37 -1.23
CA GLY A 79 -9.82 -0.36 -2.20
C GLY A 79 -8.45 0.23 -1.94
N CYS A 80 -7.64 -0.35 -1.03
CA CYS A 80 -6.26 0.12 -0.78
C CYS A 80 -5.27 -0.20 -1.91
N PHE A 81 -5.71 -0.95 -2.91
CA PHE A 81 -4.92 -1.24 -4.10
C PHE A 81 -5.68 -0.79 -5.35
N SER A 82 -4.91 -0.43 -6.38
CA SER A 82 -5.44 0.19 -7.60
C SER A 82 -5.85 -0.80 -8.69
N GLY A 83 -5.53 -2.09 -8.53
CA GLY A 83 -5.95 -3.14 -9.44
C GLY A 83 -7.37 -3.62 -9.20
N PHE A 84 -7.97 -4.21 -10.22
CA PHE A 84 -9.33 -4.71 -10.17
C PHE A 84 -9.48 -5.87 -9.18
N LEU A 85 -10.42 -5.76 -8.23
CA LEU A 85 -10.70 -6.82 -7.27
C LEU A 85 -11.29 -8.05 -7.99
N PRO A 86 -10.65 -9.24 -7.94
CA PRO A 86 -11.20 -10.46 -8.51
C PRO A 86 -12.59 -10.74 -7.93
N GLY A 87 -13.57 -11.09 -8.78
CA GLY A 87 -14.96 -11.29 -8.34
C GLY A 87 -15.11 -12.30 -7.20
N ILE A 88 -14.22 -13.29 -7.14
CA ILE A 88 -14.17 -14.26 -6.03
C ILE A 88 -13.89 -13.59 -4.68
N LEU A 89 -13.05 -12.55 -4.64
CA LEU A 89 -12.76 -11.79 -3.43
C LEU A 89 -13.86 -10.81 -3.05
N ASN A 90 -14.97 -10.72 -3.79
CA ASN A 90 -16.12 -9.89 -3.40
C ASN A 90 -17.05 -10.62 -2.41
N THR A 91 -17.04 -11.95 -2.41
CA THR A 91 -17.91 -12.78 -1.56
C THR A 91 -17.40 -12.80 -0.11
N PRO A 92 -18.27 -12.63 0.91
CA PRO A 92 -17.86 -12.79 2.31
C PRO A 92 -17.53 -14.27 2.59
N PHE A 93 -16.28 -14.51 2.95
CA PHE A 93 -15.74 -15.85 3.22
C PHE A 93 -15.21 -15.99 4.64
N THR A 94 -15.02 -17.24 5.07
CA THR A 94 -14.28 -17.60 6.27
C THR A 94 -12.77 -17.44 6.04
N TRP A 95 -11.99 -17.34 7.12
CA TRP A 95 -10.52 -17.34 6.99
C TRP A 95 -9.99 -18.61 6.33
N GLY A 96 -10.64 -19.76 6.51
CA GLY A 96 -10.25 -21.00 5.86
C GLY A 96 -10.24 -20.86 4.33
N GLU A 97 -11.30 -20.28 3.78
CA GLU A 97 -11.46 -20.07 2.34
C GLU A 97 -10.50 -18.98 1.83
N TYR A 98 -10.36 -17.84 2.53
CA TYR A 98 -9.37 -16.83 2.14
C TYR A 98 -7.94 -17.37 2.12
N LYS A 99 -7.59 -18.29 3.03
CA LYS A 99 -6.26 -18.92 3.01
C LYS A 99 -6.03 -19.74 1.74
N VAL A 100 -7.05 -20.43 1.25
CA VAL A 100 -6.98 -21.16 -0.03
C VAL A 100 -6.73 -20.19 -1.17
N PHE A 101 -7.46 -19.07 -1.22
CA PHE A 101 -7.25 -18.06 -2.25
C PHE A 101 -5.89 -17.39 -2.16
N ALA A 102 -5.48 -16.93 -0.98
CA ALA A 102 -4.22 -16.25 -0.74
C ALA A 102 -2.98 -17.08 -1.14
N ARG A 103 -3.13 -18.42 -1.19
CA ARG A 103 -2.10 -19.36 -1.65
C ARG A 103 -2.03 -19.55 -3.17
N LYS A 104 -3.04 -19.12 -3.93
CA LYS A 104 -2.99 -19.15 -5.41
C LYS A 104 -1.84 -18.28 -5.94
N TRP A 105 -1.49 -17.21 -5.22
CA TRP A 105 -0.35 -16.37 -5.56
C TRP A 105 0.95 -16.97 -5.02
N ARG A 106 1.87 -17.32 -5.93
CA ARG A 106 3.20 -17.88 -5.63
C ARG A 106 3.95 -17.17 -4.48
N THR A 107 4.01 -15.84 -4.52
CA THR A 107 4.73 -15.04 -3.51
C THR A 107 3.85 -13.88 -3.01
N LEU A 108 4.20 -13.30 -1.86
CA LEU A 108 3.57 -12.07 -1.37
C LEU A 108 3.72 -10.94 -2.40
N GLY A 109 4.88 -10.84 -3.05
CA GLY A 109 5.13 -9.87 -4.11
C GLY A 109 4.17 -10.06 -5.30
N HIS A 110 3.96 -11.30 -5.74
CA HIS A 110 3.02 -11.61 -6.81
C HIS A 110 1.58 -11.22 -6.44
N LEU A 111 1.16 -11.47 -5.20
CA LEU A 111 -0.13 -11.00 -4.69
C LEU A 111 -0.23 -9.46 -4.71
N CYS A 112 0.82 -8.75 -4.28
CA CYS A 112 0.83 -7.27 -4.29
C CYS A 112 0.80 -6.71 -5.72
N ASP A 113 1.53 -7.33 -6.64
CA ASP A 113 1.58 -6.88 -8.03
C ASP A 113 0.23 -7.09 -8.71
N GLU A 114 -0.41 -8.24 -8.54
CA GLU A 114 -1.79 -8.48 -8.99
C GLU A 114 -2.78 -7.51 -8.34
N ALA A 115 -2.63 -7.24 -7.04
CA ALA A 115 -3.47 -6.27 -6.34
C ALA A 115 -3.32 -4.86 -6.92
N HIS A 116 -2.13 -4.48 -7.37
CA HIS A 116 -1.87 -3.23 -8.10
C HIS A 116 -2.26 -3.28 -9.58
N GLY A 117 -2.76 -4.39 -10.10
CA GLY A 117 -3.05 -4.55 -11.54
C GLY A 117 -1.78 -4.64 -12.39
N MET A 118 -0.68 -5.11 -11.81
CA MET A 118 0.59 -5.37 -12.48
C MET A 118 0.74 -6.87 -12.74
N SER A 119 -0.02 -7.41 -13.69
CA SER A 119 0.04 -8.85 -13.96
C SER A 119 1.44 -9.28 -14.39
N GLN A 120 1.93 -10.34 -13.74
CA GLN A 120 3.30 -10.85 -13.89
C GLN A 120 4.39 -9.79 -13.61
N GLY A 121 4.10 -8.78 -12.79
CA GLY A 121 5.04 -7.71 -12.44
C GLY A 121 5.24 -6.69 -13.56
N SER A 122 4.33 -6.63 -14.53
CA SER A 122 4.37 -5.69 -15.65
C SER A 122 3.12 -4.81 -15.70
N MET A 123 3.26 -3.60 -16.24
CA MET A 123 2.16 -2.63 -16.37
C MET A 123 2.05 -2.21 -17.84
N SER A 124 0.81 -2.10 -18.35
CA SER A 124 0.58 -1.66 -19.72
C SER A 124 0.98 -0.19 -19.90
N GLU A 125 1.30 0.23 -21.13
CA GLU A 125 1.61 1.65 -21.41
C GLU A 125 0.44 2.58 -21.04
N GLN A 126 -0.80 2.10 -21.22
CA GLN A 126 -2.01 2.84 -20.84
C GLN A 126 -2.11 3.04 -19.33
N ASP A 127 -1.85 1.99 -18.55
CA ASP A 127 -1.82 2.08 -17.09
C ASP A 127 -0.68 2.96 -16.58
N ILE A 128 0.49 2.91 -17.23
CA ILE A 128 1.62 3.79 -16.91
C ILE A 128 1.23 5.25 -17.18
N GLU A 129 0.60 5.56 -18.32
CA GLU A 129 0.16 6.94 -18.62
C GLU A 129 -0.93 7.40 -17.65
N ALA A 130 -1.87 6.53 -17.28
CA ALA A 130 -2.94 6.87 -16.34
C ALA A 130 -2.42 7.16 -14.92
N ARG A 131 -1.43 6.40 -14.45
CA ARG A 131 -0.89 6.51 -13.07
C ARG A 131 0.31 7.44 -12.97
N PHE A 132 1.03 7.64 -14.06
CA PHE A 132 2.19 8.53 -14.11
C PHE A 132 2.11 9.38 -15.37
N PRO A 133 1.24 10.38 -15.46
CA PRO A 133 1.06 11.18 -16.68
C PRO A 133 2.37 11.79 -17.22
N SER A 134 2.53 11.79 -18.54
CA SER A 134 3.76 12.22 -19.22
C SER A 134 4.14 13.69 -18.95
N ASN A 135 3.15 14.56 -18.74
CA ASN A 135 3.37 15.95 -18.34
C ASN A 135 4.08 16.09 -16.98
N MET A 136 3.87 15.16 -16.04
CA MET A 136 4.58 15.13 -14.76
C MET A 136 6.04 14.67 -14.89
N ARG A 137 6.38 13.94 -15.96
CA ARG A 137 7.71 13.35 -16.17
C ARG A 137 8.69 14.27 -16.90
N GLN A 138 8.21 15.38 -17.48
CA GLN A 138 9.04 16.26 -18.26
C GLN A 138 9.89 17.14 -17.34
N GLY A 139 11.20 17.24 -17.61
CA GLY A 139 12.10 18.11 -16.86
C GLY A 139 12.47 17.62 -15.45
N CYS A 140 12.26 16.34 -15.12
CA CYS A 140 12.58 15.81 -13.80
C CYS A 140 14.08 15.94 -13.45
N PRO A 141 14.41 16.47 -12.25
CA PRO A 141 15.78 16.48 -11.78
C PRO A 141 16.32 15.06 -11.55
N PRO A 142 17.65 14.86 -11.62
CA PRO A 142 18.27 13.61 -11.19
C PRO A 142 17.84 13.23 -9.77
N GLY A 143 17.58 11.94 -9.53
CA GLY A 143 17.11 11.44 -8.23
C GLY A 143 15.60 11.46 -8.04
N SER A 144 14.83 11.95 -9.02
CA SER A 144 13.36 11.91 -8.98
C SER A 144 12.83 10.49 -8.86
N ILE A 145 11.83 10.31 -8.00
CA ILE A 145 11.06 9.08 -7.85
C ILE A 145 9.59 9.45 -7.94
N PHE A 146 8.83 8.74 -8.76
CA PHE A 146 7.37 8.86 -8.78
C PHE A 146 6.74 7.79 -7.93
N VAL A 147 5.69 8.16 -7.20
CA VAL A 147 4.89 7.24 -6.41
C VAL A 147 3.41 7.42 -6.73
N TYR A 148 2.72 6.31 -7.00
CA TYR A 148 1.28 6.26 -7.15
C TYR A 148 0.68 5.45 -6.00
N THR A 149 -0.12 6.09 -5.16
CA THR A 149 -0.67 5.49 -3.94
C THR A 149 -1.88 6.25 -3.42
N GLN A 150 -2.61 5.67 -2.47
CA GLN A 150 -3.63 6.35 -1.70
C GLN A 150 -3.02 7.47 -0.84
N SER A 151 -3.73 8.59 -0.75
CA SER A 151 -3.28 9.76 -0.02
C SER A 151 -4.43 10.53 0.63
N LEU A 152 -4.09 11.27 1.70
CA LEU A 152 -4.96 12.24 2.35
C LEU A 152 -4.30 13.63 2.29
N ASN A 153 -5.09 14.65 1.93
CA ASN A 153 -4.66 16.05 1.98
C ASN A 153 -4.77 16.56 3.43
N LEU A 154 -3.69 17.14 3.94
CA LEU A 154 -3.56 17.59 5.32
C LEU A 154 -3.48 19.12 5.41
N ASN A 155 -4.42 19.84 4.80
CA ASN A 155 -4.45 21.30 4.83
C ASN A 155 -5.67 21.80 5.63
N PRO A 156 -5.47 22.32 6.86
CA PRO A 156 -4.19 22.54 7.54
C PRO A 156 -3.60 21.28 8.21
N LEU A 157 -2.27 21.22 8.32
CA LEU A 157 -1.59 20.12 8.99
C LEU A 157 -1.77 20.27 10.51
N GLN A 158 -2.42 19.29 11.13
CA GLN A 158 -2.62 19.22 12.56
C GLN A 158 -1.68 18.19 13.19
N LEU A 159 -0.91 18.65 14.17
CA LEU A 159 0.04 17.85 14.93
C LEU A 159 -0.30 17.98 16.41
N SER A 160 -0.26 16.88 17.14
CA SER A 160 -0.50 16.88 18.58
C SER A 160 0.45 15.94 19.31
N LEU A 161 0.75 16.26 20.56
CA LEU A 161 1.51 15.38 21.44
C LEU A 161 0.54 14.40 22.11
N LYS A 162 0.85 13.12 22.02
CA LYS A 162 0.12 12.03 22.68
C LYS A 162 1.06 11.34 23.66
N LYS A 163 0.55 10.97 24.82
CA LYS A 163 1.34 10.29 25.85
C LYS A 163 1.46 8.80 25.54
N ASP A 164 2.68 8.34 25.33
CA ASP A 164 2.97 6.91 25.25
C ASP A 164 3.21 6.36 26.65
N MET A 165 2.37 5.41 27.05
CA MET A 165 2.40 4.87 28.42
C MET A 165 3.58 3.91 28.63
N SER A 166 4.03 3.25 27.56
CA SER A 166 5.12 2.26 27.60
C SER A 166 6.48 2.94 27.74
N LEU A 167 6.69 4.02 27.00
CA LEU A 167 7.94 4.79 26.95
C LEU A 167 7.94 5.96 27.92
N GLN A 168 6.79 6.23 28.58
CA GLN A 168 6.58 7.38 29.46
C GLN A 168 7.04 8.71 28.85
N LYS A 169 6.82 8.87 27.54
CA LYS A 169 7.22 10.06 26.78
C LYS A 169 6.09 10.53 25.87
N ASP A 170 6.14 11.79 25.49
CA ASP A 170 5.26 12.32 24.46
C ASP A 170 5.72 11.86 23.08
N ILE A 171 4.78 11.37 22.28
CA ILE A 171 4.96 11.00 20.88
C ILE A 171 4.07 11.91 20.05
N LEU A 172 4.61 12.41 18.95
CA LEU A 172 3.86 13.24 18.03
C LEU A 172 2.88 12.40 17.20
N ALA A 173 1.67 12.90 17.00
CA ALA A 173 0.67 12.33 16.13
C ALA A 173 0.25 13.34 15.06
N ILE A 174 -0.03 12.82 13.86
CA ILE A 174 -0.69 13.55 12.78
C ILE A 174 -2.19 13.29 12.92
N GLU A 175 -2.99 14.35 12.97
CA GLU A 175 -4.44 14.26 13.13
C GLU A 175 -5.15 14.46 11.78
N VAL A 176 -6.07 13.54 11.46
CA VAL A 176 -6.88 13.56 10.23
C VAL A 176 -8.29 13.09 10.56
N GLY A 177 -9.18 14.01 10.92
CA GLY A 177 -10.51 13.64 11.42
C GLY A 177 -10.40 12.72 12.65
N ASP A 178 -11.03 11.56 12.60
CA ASP A 178 -10.95 10.52 13.65
C ASP A 178 -9.72 9.61 13.53
N PHE A 179 -8.91 9.79 12.48
CA PHE A 179 -7.68 9.05 12.27
C PHE A 179 -6.49 9.77 12.91
N LEU A 180 -5.72 9.01 13.69
CA LEU A 180 -4.46 9.44 14.28
C LEU A 180 -3.34 8.55 13.73
N ALA A 181 -2.32 9.17 13.16
CA ALA A 181 -1.11 8.47 12.73
C ALA A 181 0.07 8.88 13.63
N LEU A 182 0.65 7.91 14.36
CA LEU A 182 1.83 8.18 15.19
C LEU A 182 3.04 8.40 14.32
N VAL A 183 3.70 9.52 14.57
CA VAL A 183 4.98 9.82 13.96
C VAL A 183 6.01 8.85 14.50
N ILE A 184 6.77 8.24 13.59
CA ILE A 184 7.90 7.40 13.96
C ILE A 184 8.98 8.32 14.53
N ASP A 185 9.46 8.00 15.73
CA ASP A 185 10.43 8.82 16.45
C ASP A 185 11.68 9.12 15.62
N GLY A 186 12.15 10.36 15.68
CA GLY A 186 13.28 10.86 14.88
C GLY A 186 13.05 10.95 13.36
N SER A 187 11.86 10.61 12.84
CA SER A 187 11.61 10.62 11.39
C SER A 187 11.07 11.94 10.85
N ILE A 188 10.53 12.80 11.71
CA ILE A 188 9.86 14.05 11.34
C ILE A 188 10.81 15.24 11.34
N ASN A 189 10.68 16.10 10.33
CA ASN A 189 11.41 17.35 10.20
C ASN A 189 10.52 18.54 10.59
N ILE A 190 10.41 18.78 11.90
CA ILE A 190 9.58 19.87 12.46
C ILE A 190 10.06 21.24 12.00
N GLU A 191 11.37 21.46 11.93
CA GLU A 191 11.95 22.73 11.49
C GLU A 191 11.46 23.09 10.08
N ARG A 192 11.48 22.10 9.17
CA ARG A 192 11.00 22.26 7.81
C ARG A 192 9.49 22.50 7.74
N ILE A 193 8.70 21.73 8.49
CA ILE A 193 7.24 21.91 8.57
C ILE A 193 6.91 23.34 9.03
N ASN A 194 7.57 23.82 10.08
CA ASN A 194 7.36 25.16 10.62
C ASN A 194 7.79 26.24 9.61
N HIS A 195 8.95 26.05 8.96
CA HIS A 195 9.42 26.97 7.92
C HIS A 195 8.39 27.09 6.78
N VAL A 196 7.90 25.96 6.27
CA VAL A 196 6.91 25.93 5.19
C VAL A 196 5.61 26.60 5.60
N ARG A 197 5.08 26.30 6.79
CA ARG A 197 3.85 26.92 7.33
C ARG A 197 3.94 28.44 7.47
N GLN A 198 5.14 28.96 7.76
CA GLN A 198 5.36 30.40 7.95
C GLN A 198 5.60 31.15 6.64
N HIS A 199 6.27 30.53 5.66
CA HIS A 199 6.77 31.25 4.48
C HIS A 199 6.02 30.92 3.19
N ASN A 200 5.40 29.74 3.11
CA ASN A 200 4.76 29.23 1.90
C ASN A 200 3.32 28.78 2.20
N PRO A 201 2.35 29.71 2.29
CA PRO A 201 0.96 29.37 2.59
C PRO A 201 0.30 28.47 1.52
N GLU A 202 0.83 28.49 0.30
CA GLU A 202 0.38 27.63 -0.82
C GLU A 202 0.92 26.19 -0.75
N SER A 203 1.89 25.91 0.14
CA SER A 203 2.43 24.55 0.26
C SER A 203 1.41 23.62 0.92
N CYS A 204 1.22 22.46 0.30
CA CYS A 204 0.27 21.46 0.76
C CYS A 204 0.99 20.32 1.49
N PHE A 205 0.41 19.81 2.58
CA PHE A 205 0.86 18.57 3.18
C PHE A 205 -0.02 17.41 2.73
N SER A 206 0.57 16.25 2.53
CA SER A 206 -0.16 15.02 2.19
C SER A 206 0.40 13.83 2.93
N LEU A 207 -0.47 12.93 3.34
CA LEU A 207 -0.11 11.66 3.97
C LEU A 207 -0.27 10.55 2.95
N LEU A 208 0.80 9.82 2.65
CA LEU A 208 0.84 8.79 1.63
C LEU A 208 0.83 7.40 2.26
N ALA A 209 0.01 6.48 1.75
CA ALA A 209 0.07 5.06 2.08
C ALA A 209 1.32 4.42 1.46
N ILE A 210 2.18 3.79 2.27
CA ILE A 210 3.43 3.19 1.77
C ILE A 210 3.37 1.67 1.79
N SER A 211 3.04 1.09 2.94
CA SER A 211 2.99 -0.36 3.07
C SER A 211 2.08 -0.82 4.20
N LEU A 212 1.51 -2.01 4.04
CA LEU A 212 1.01 -2.77 5.17
C LEU A 212 2.19 -3.26 6.00
N SER A 213 2.16 -2.93 7.28
CA SER A 213 3.18 -3.34 8.23
C SER A 213 2.72 -4.57 9.02
N GLU A 214 3.64 -5.08 9.85
CA GLU A 214 3.24 -6.08 10.83
C GLU A 214 2.16 -5.50 11.76
N PRO A 215 1.28 -6.37 12.27
CA PRO A 215 0.32 -6.02 13.30
C PRO A 215 1.02 -5.26 14.43
N TRP A 216 0.38 -4.20 14.89
CA TRP A 216 0.93 -3.31 15.89
C TRP A 216 -0.16 -3.02 16.91
N ASP A 217 0.20 -3.13 18.18
CA ASP A 217 -0.59 -2.60 19.29
C ASP A 217 0.11 -1.33 19.78
N SER A 218 -0.61 -0.22 19.74
CA SER A 218 -0.13 1.02 20.32
C SER A 218 -0.51 1.10 21.79
N GLU A 219 0.49 1.16 22.65
CA GLU A 219 0.29 1.45 24.08
C GLU A 219 0.02 2.95 24.35
N THR A 220 -0.10 3.77 23.32
CA THR A 220 -0.53 5.16 23.43
C THR A 220 -2.04 5.22 23.67
N GLU A 221 -2.47 5.88 24.75
CA GLU A 221 -3.86 5.83 25.27
C GLU A 221 -4.93 6.13 24.20
N HIS A 222 -4.72 7.16 23.39
CA HIS A 222 -5.65 7.59 22.33
C HIS A 222 -5.64 6.70 21.07
N LEU A 223 -4.75 5.72 21.05
CA LEU A 223 -4.46 4.85 19.92
C LEU A 223 -4.51 3.38 20.29
N LYS A 224 -5.04 3.04 21.45
CA LYS A 224 -5.38 1.66 21.74
C LYS A 224 -6.31 1.12 20.64
N PRO A 225 -6.09 -0.11 20.16
CA PRO A 225 -7.00 -0.77 19.26
C PRO A 225 -8.41 -0.78 19.84
N ARG A 226 -9.38 -0.37 19.04
CA ARG A 226 -10.81 -0.52 19.30
C ARG A 226 -11.32 -1.77 18.60
N THR A 227 -12.45 -2.31 19.03
CA THR A 227 -13.07 -3.49 18.39
C THR A 227 -13.26 -3.30 16.88
N GLU A 228 -13.58 -2.08 16.45
CA GLU A 228 -13.73 -1.72 15.03
C GLU A 228 -12.44 -1.87 14.22
N ASP A 229 -11.25 -1.77 14.83
CA ASP A 229 -9.95 -1.89 14.16
C ASP A 229 -9.59 -3.34 13.79
N PHE A 230 -10.28 -4.33 14.37
CA PHE A 230 -10.03 -5.74 14.13
C PHE A 230 -10.77 -6.27 12.91
N TRP A 231 -10.16 -7.20 12.19
CA TRP A 231 -10.76 -7.86 11.03
C TRP A 231 -11.48 -9.13 11.44
N TYR A 232 -12.68 -9.34 10.91
CA TYR A 232 -13.51 -10.52 11.15
C TYR A 232 -13.89 -11.16 9.82
N ASP A 233 -13.97 -12.49 9.79
CA ASP A 233 -14.49 -13.23 8.63
C ASP A 233 -16.02 -13.33 8.66
N SER A 234 -16.61 -14.03 7.69
CA SER A 234 -18.08 -14.21 7.61
C SER A 234 -18.69 -14.97 8.80
N ALA A 235 -17.89 -15.71 9.57
CA ALA A 235 -18.31 -16.41 10.77
C ALA A 235 -18.09 -15.58 12.05
N GLY A 236 -17.63 -14.33 11.92
CA GLY A 236 -17.31 -13.46 13.06
C GLY A 236 -16.01 -13.86 13.77
N VAL A 237 -15.15 -14.66 13.13
CA VAL A 237 -13.86 -15.07 13.71
C VAL A 237 -12.83 -13.98 13.43
N PRO A 238 -12.06 -13.51 14.43
CA PRO A 238 -11.04 -12.49 14.21
C PRO A 238 -9.84 -13.02 13.40
N LEU A 239 -9.17 -12.13 12.66
CA LEU A 239 -7.99 -12.44 11.85
C LEU A 239 -6.75 -12.71 12.72
N GLY A 240 -6.60 -13.95 13.19
CA GLY A 240 -5.42 -14.42 13.95
C GLY A 240 -5.81 -15.21 15.20
N GLN A 241 -4.86 -16.00 15.74
CA GLN A 241 -5.06 -16.70 17.02
C GLN A 241 -4.71 -15.83 18.23
N ASN A 242 -3.81 -14.85 18.05
CA ASN A 242 -3.54 -13.83 19.07
C ASN A 242 -4.44 -12.62 18.78
N PRO A 243 -5.45 -12.34 19.62
CA PRO A 243 -6.50 -11.35 19.39
C PRO A 243 -6.03 -9.89 19.54
N HIS A 244 -4.73 -9.60 19.62
CA HIS A 244 -4.27 -8.32 20.17
C HIS A 244 -3.97 -7.23 19.14
N ASP A 245 -3.65 -7.56 17.88
CA ASP A 245 -3.06 -6.52 17.02
C ASP A 245 -3.83 -6.35 15.69
N PRO A 246 -4.47 -5.20 15.45
CA PRO A 246 -5.01 -4.87 14.13
C PRO A 246 -3.87 -4.69 13.11
N HIS A 247 -4.20 -4.81 11.82
CA HIS A 247 -3.24 -4.52 10.75
C HIS A 247 -2.91 -3.03 10.75
N ALA A 248 -1.61 -2.73 10.74
CA ALA A 248 -1.11 -1.38 10.66
C ALA A 248 -0.66 -1.01 9.25
N ILE A 249 -0.65 0.30 9.00
CA ILE A 249 -0.21 0.93 7.77
C ILE A 249 0.95 1.87 8.08
N ASP A 250 2.04 1.74 7.34
CA ASP A 250 3.13 2.69 7.32
C ASP A 250 2.81 3.81 6.32
N LEU A 251 3.04 5.05 6.75
CA LEU A 251 2.67 6.27 6.05
C LEU A 251 3.87 7.19 5.89
N MET A 252 3.84 8.02 4.84
CA MET A 252 4.83 9.07 4.62
C MET A 252 4.14 10.43 4.59
N LEU A 253 4.55 11.33 5.47
CA LEU A 253 4.17 12.74 5.39
C LEU A 253 5.07 13.41 4.35
N VAL A 254 4.46 14.01 3.34
CA VAL A 254 5.14 14.83 2.34
C VAL A 254 4.60 16.24 2.36
N GLU A 255 5.48 17.19 2.15
CA GLU A 255 5.10 18.54 1.72
C GLU A 255 5.20 18.61 0.21
N THR A 256 4.32 19.36 -0.45
CA THR A 256 4.33 19.55 -1.89
C THR A 256 4.37 21.03 -2.22
N GLU A 257 5.34 21.41 -3.03
CA GLU A 257 5.56 22.77 -3.50
C GLU A 257 5.82 22.71 -5.00
N ASN A 258 5.02 23.46 -5.78
CA ASN A 258 5.13 23.50 -7.24
C ASN A 258 5.13 22.11 -7.91
N GLY A 259 4.32 21.19 -7.39
CA GLY A 259 4.20 19.81 -7.89
C GLY A 259 5.34 18.87 -7.47
N ILE A 260 6.33 19.36 -6.72
CA ILE A 260 7.44 18.57 -6.21
C ILE A 260 7.22 18.30 -4.72
N SER A 261 7.24 17.02 -4.38
CA SER A 261 7.00 16.54 -3.03
C SER A 261 8.30 16.14 -2.33
N ARG A 262 8.42 16.48 -1.05
CA ARG A 262 9.57 16.12 -0.22
C ARG A 262 9.10 15.47 1.07
N ARG A 263 9.82 14.44 1.53
CA ARG A 263 9.49 13.75 2.77
C ARG A 263 9.72 14.67 3.98
N ALA A 264 8.65 14.91 4.72
CA ALA A 264 8.67 15.65 5.98
C ALA A 264 8.58 14.74 7.21
N GLY A 265 8.11 13.49 7.07
CA GLY A 265 8.04 12.55 8.19
C GLY A 265 7.61 11.15 7.78
N LEU A 266 7.73 10.21 8.72
CA LEU A 266 7.08 8.89 8.62
C LEU A 266 6.11 8.72 9.78
N ALA A 267 5.03 8.00 9.53
CA ALA A 267 4.05 7.71 10.54
C ALA A 267 3.51 6.28 10.40
N ARG A 268 2.77 5.83 11.41
CA ARG A 268 2.06 4.56 11.43
C ARG A 268 0.67 4.75 12.01
N GLY A 269 -0.32 4.07 11.43
CA GLY A 269 -1.68 4.06 11.94
C GLY A 269 -2.34 2.69 11.73
N TYR A 270 -3.62 2.57 12.10
CA TYR A 270 -4.41 1.39 11.80
C TYR A 270 -5.02 1.44 10.41
N LEU A 271 -4.96 0.31 9.70
CA LEU A 271 -5.43 0.21 8.32
C LEU A 271 -6.93 0.54 8.19
N LYS A 272 -7.77 0.05 9.10
CA LYS A 272 -9.22 0.31 9.02
C LYS A 272 -9.55 1.78 9.16
N ARG A 273 -8.99 2.45 10.17
CA ARG A 273 -9.17 3.90 10.33
C ARG A 273 -8.66 4.70 9.14
N TRP A 274 -7.58 4.25 8.49
CA TRP A 274 -7.11 4.82 7.23
C TRP A 274 -8.14 4.66 6.10
N ILE A 275 -8.72 3.47 5.94
CA ILE A 275 -9.79 3.19 4.96
C ILE A 275 -11.00 4.10 5.23
N ASP A 276 -11.38 4.29 6.48
CA ASP A 276 -12.54 5.10 6.88
C ASP A 276 -12.37 6.59 6.51
N GLN A 277 -11.13 7.06 6.31
CA GLN A 277 -10.86 8.42 5.81
C GLN A 277 -11.11 8.58 4.30
N ASN A 278 -11.49 7.52 3.59
CA ASN A 278 -11.73 7.50 2.15
C ASN A 278 -10.57 8.11 1.31
N PRO A 279 -9.34 7.62 1.48
CA PRO A 279 -8.17 8.18 0.84
C PRO A 279 -8.19 7.95 -0.67
N GLN A 280 -7.63 8.90 -1.42
CA GLN A 280 -7.70 8.92 -2.89
C GLN A 280 -6.35 8.57 -3.50
N PHE A 281 -6.38 7.81 -4.59
CA PHE A 281 -5.17 7.53 -5.35
C PHE A 281 -4.68 8.79 -6.07
N GLN A 282 -3.42 9.11 -5.87
CA GLN A 282 -2.74 10.24 -6.52
C GLN A 282 -1.29 9.88 -6.83
N THR A 283 -0.69 10.69 -7.71
CA THR A 283 0.70 10.58 -8.11
C THR A 283 1.52 11.71 -7.51
N PHE A 284 2.64 11.37 -6.90
CA PHE A 284 3.56 12.33 -6.30
C PHE A 284 4.94 12.21 -6.93
N HIS A 285 5.57 13.37 -7.16
CA HIS A 285 6.95 13.49 -7.61
C HIS A 285 7.84 13.73 -6.40
N LEU A 286 8.51 12.68 -5.93
CA LEU A 286 9.43 12.74 -4.80
C LEU A 286 10.85 13.11 -5.25
N VAL A 287 11.51 13.97 -4.45
CA VAL A 287 12.94 14.31 -4.55
C VAL A 287 13.60 14.34 -3.18
#